data_AF-A0A4R5JY38-F1
#
_entry.id   AF-A0A4R5JY38-F1
#
_cell.length_a   1.000
_cell.length_b   1.000
_cell.length_c   1.000
_cell.angle_alpha   90.00
_cell.angle_beta   90.00
_cell.angle_gamma   90.00
#
_symmetry.space_group_name_H-M   'P 1'
#
loop_
_entity.id
_entity.type
_entity.pdbx_description
1 polymer ?
#
loop_
_entity_poly.entity_id
_entity_poly.type
_entity_poly.pdbx_seq_one_letter_code
_entity_poly.pdbx_strand_id
1 'polypeptide(L)'
;MSQPPATPKPRRFLPQACARPRRMVVLCFLIAFAISLVLAGRQYYQLQQHELEIREHNLQLQALAIETVVFSGKSQLQFLRHIAERLLIEAHVQPAMRGHEAVLSALRNRQQPLWGLTVPKSDAPVLAISDAAVADIHGLSRDPQQLEEDLHLSRVMSQVLPAQFQGEPNLARIMFLANSGIVVAYPALRDEQLEPILRKFASSPLMSLNRANAEDLDIAFYPMPGTNLGTMPHVLLSTPVYLNAVMRGALIYDVPQTKLQSYLYQTTGNDEQHALIDNEGNLVASSDQVFKSPEGSWLSSLPDANPRLSLPMLFQRDHGTIKLENGYLQFRELQGIDLMLTNYISATDLRAAVNRQIDILFYGVWLLLALLMILTLYIVDRLFKGQLRLNRQLREMGLVDGLTQLANRRRLQSDFGGLLQRLRDDQPVALWMLDIDRFKNINDTWGHSAGDEVIKHLATLCRALVRPQDLVVRYGGEEFCVLMPDTTLADATLVAERLRTATAQSVCVPEASTLLAGAPSLEIRLTVSIGVAELRGDNCQGLEDLVATADRRLYAAKKGGRNQVINRD
;
A
#
# COMPACT_ATOMS: atom_id res chain seq x y z
N MET A 1 -17.17 -44.53 48.44
CA MET A 1 -17.85 -43.24 48.16
C MET A 1 -16.97 -42.43 47.24
N SER A 2 -17.24 -42.50 45.94
CA SER A 2 -16.50 -41.83 44.87
C SER A 2 -17.39 -40.74 44.28
N GLN A 3 -17.03 -39.47 44.47
CA GLN A 3 -17.70 -38.34 43.82
C GLN A 3 -17.30 -38.28 42.34
N PRO A 4 -18.23 -38.00 41.41
CA PRO A 4 -17.90 -37.83 40.01
C PRO A 4 -17.29 -36.43 39.75
N PRO A 5 -16.44 -36.26 38.73
CA PRO A 5 -15.83 -34.99 38.43
C PRO A 5 -16.86 -34.02 37.84
N ALA A 6 -16.82 -32.77 38.31
CA ALA A 6 -17.68 -31.69 37.85
C ALA A 6 -17.43 -31.37 36.37
N THR A 7 -18.48 -31.38 35.56
CA THR A 7 -18.45 -30.93 34.17
C THR A 7 -18.22 -29.40 34.10
N PRO A 8 -17.35 -28.90 33.21
CA PRO A 8 -17.09 -27.48 33.11
C PRO A 8 -18.31 -26.74 32.52
N LYS A 9 -18.82 -25.73 33.22
CA LYS A 9 -19.87 -24.84 32.72
C LYS A 9 -19.40 -24.12 31.44
N PRO A 10 -20.21 -24.08 30.36
CA PRO A 10 -19.86 -23.37 29.14
C PRO A 10 -19.70 -21.86 29.39
N ARG A 11 -18.60 -21.28 28.88
CA ARG A 11 -18.27 -19.85 29.00
C ARG A 11 -19.40 -18.99 28.41
N ARG A 12 -20.02 -18.14 29.25
CA ARG A 12 -21.14 -17.21 28.96
C ARG A 12 -20.82 -16.05 28.00
N PHE A 13 -19.69 -16.05 27.29
CA PHE A 13 -19.31 -14.93 26.40
C PHE A 13 -19.94 -14.98 25.00
N LEU A 14 -20.43 -16.14 24.54
CA LEU A 14 -21.04 -16.32 23.23
C LEU A 14 -22.55 -15.97 23.05
N PRO A 15 -23.43 -15.87 24.07
CA PRO A 15 -24.86 -15.67 23.83
C PRO A 15 -25.22 -14.28 23.30
N GLN A 16 -24.50 -13.22 23.70
CA GLN A 16 -24.79 -11.85 23.28
C GLN A 16 -24.20 -11.49 21.91
N ALA A 17 -23.09 -12.11 21.52
CA ALA A 17 -22.49 -11.92 20.20
C ALA A 17 -23.38 -12.44 19.06
N CYS A 18 -24.12 -13.53 19.29
CA CYS A 18 -25.11 -14.08 18.35
C CYS A 18 -26.37 -13.22 18.18
N ALA A 19 -26.59 -12.20 19.03
CA ALA A 19 -27.80 -11.38 18.96
C ALA A 19 -27.79 -10.38 17.78
N ARG A 20 -26.62 -10.11 17.18
CA ARG A 20 -26.46 -9.14 16.06
C ARG A 20 -25.43 -9.63 15.04
N PRO A 21 -25.77 -10.63 14.20
CA PRO A 21 -24.82 -11.27 13.28
C PRO A 21 -24.17 -10.28 12.30
N ARG A 22 -24.90 -9.25 11.89
CA ARG A 22 -24.38 -8.15 11.06
C ARG A 22 -23.19 -7.43 11.70
N ARG A 23 -23.22 -7.18 13.01
CA ARG A 23 -22.15 -6.46 13.72
C ARG A 23 -20.89 -7.30 13.85
N MET A 24 -21.03 -8.60 14.02
CA MET A 24 -19.88 -9.51 14.09
C MET A 24 -19.17 -9.63 12.76
N VAL A 25 -19.90 -9.75 11.65
CA VAL A 25 -19.30 -9.74 10.31
C VAL A 25 -18.50 -8.46 10.09
N VAL A 26 -19.10 -7.29 10.34
CA VAL A 26 -18.40 -6.01 10.19
C VAL A 26 -17.16 -5.91 11.09
N LEU A 27 -17.24 -6.35 12.34
CA LEU A 27 -16.11 -6.34 13.27
C LEU A 27 -14.95 -7.22 12.78
N CYS A 28 -15.23 -8.44 12.32
CA CYS A 28 -14.21 -9.35 11.78
C CYS A 28 -13.52 -8.77 10.54
N PHE A 29 -14.30 -8.20 9.61
CA PHE A 29 -13.72 -7.57 8.41
C PHE A 29 -12.93 -6.30 8.76
N LEU A 30 -13.37 -5.49 9.72
CA LEU A 30 -12.61 -4.33 10.19
C LEU A 30 -11.25 -4.75 10.78
N ILE A 31 -11.20 -5.82 11.56
CA ILE A 31 -9.94 -6.37 12.09
C ILE A 31 -9.06 -6.85 10.93
N ALA A 32 -9.60 -7.58 9.96
CA ALA A 32 -8.85 -8.04 8.79
C ALA A 32 -8.29 -6.87 7.97
N PHE A 33 -9.08 -5.81 7.75
CA PHE A 33 -8.63 -4.59 7.07
C PHE A 33 -7.55 -3.85 7.86
N ALA A 34 -7.67 -3.77 9.19
CA ALA A 34 -6.65 -3.14 10.03
C ALA A 34 -5.31 -3.89 9.97
N ILE A 35 -5.34 -5.22 10.05
CA ILE A 35 -4.14 -6.07 9.90
C ILE A 35 -3.54 -5.87 8.50
N SER A 36 -4.37 -5.93 7.45
CA SER A 36 -3.93 -5.70 6.07
C SER A 36 -3.28 -4.33 5.90
N LEU A 37 -3.82 -3.28 6.51
CA LEU A 37 -3.26 -1.92 6.45
C LEU A 37 -1.89 -1.82 7.12
N VAL A 38 -1.68 -2.51 8.24
CA VAL A 38 -0.37 -2.57 8.90
C VAL A 38 0.66 -3.31 8.03
N LEU A 39 0.28 -4.43 7.41
CA LEU A 39 1.14 -5.15 6.48
C LEU A 39 1.47 -4.28 5.25
N ALA A 40 0.48 -3.56 4.73
CA ALA A 40 0.64 -2.61 3.63
C ALA A 40 1.69 -1.54 3.94
N GLY A 41 1.58 -0.91 5.11
CA GLY A 41 2.52 0.11 5.55
C GLY A 41 3.94 -0.44 5.70
N ARG A 42 4.07 -1.67 6.25
CA ARG A 42 5.37 -2.36 6.34
C ARG A 42 5.96 -2.66 4.97
N GLN A 43 5.16 -3.20 4.06
CA GLN A 43 5.61 -3.52 2.69
C GLN A 43 6.02 -2.26 1.94
N TYR A 44 5.25 -1.17 2.08
CA TYR A 44 5.58 0.12 1.50
C TYR A 44 6.94 0.64 2.00
N TYR A 45 7.19 0.55 3.31
CA TYR A 45 8.47 0.94 3.89
C TYR A 45 9.63 0.06 3.39
N GLN A 46 9.41 -1.25 3.26
CA GLN A 46 10.42 -2.18 2.72
C GLN A 46 10.75 -1.88 1.25
N LEU A 47 9.74 -1.62 0.41
CA LEU A 47 9.95 -1.21 -0.98
C LEU A 47 10.73 0.10 -1.07
N GLN A 48 10.41 1.07 -0.21
CA GLN A 48 11.15 2.32 -0.15
C GLN A 48 12.64 2.12 0.18
N GLN A 49 12.95 1.27 1.17
CA GLN A 49 14.34 0.95 1.52
C GLN A 49 15.06 0.22 0.40
N HIS A 50 14.40 -0.78 -0.20
CA HIS A 50 14.96 -1.56 -1.29
C HIS A 50 15.28 -0.69 -2.53
N GLU A 51 14.39 0.24 -2.86
CA GLU A 51 14.62 1.20 -3.94
C GLU A 51 15.84 2.10 -3.66
N LEU A 52 16.00 2.58 -2.42
CA LEU A 52 17.19 3.35 -2.04
C LEU A 52 18.48 2.52 -2.13
N GLU A 53 18.46 1.25 -1.70
CA GLU A 53 19.60 0.34 -1.80
C GLU A 53 20.00 0.07 -3.26
N ILE A 54 19.03 -0.14 -4.15
CA ILE A 54 19.29 -0.32 -5.59
C ILE A 54 19.98 0.92 -6.17
N ARG A 55 19.49 2.12 -5.84
CA ARG A 55 20.06 3.38 -6.33
C ARG A 55 21.46 3.62 -5.77
N GLU A 56 21.68 3.29 -4.49
CA GLU A 56 23.01 3.35 -3.88
C GLU A 56 23.98 2.40 -4.59
N HIS A 57 23.55 1.19 -4.92
CA HIS A 57 24.34 0.23 -5.67
C HIS A 57 24.65 0.72 -7.09
N ASN A 58 23.69 1.33 -7.79
CA ASN A 58 23.91 1.91 -9.12
C ASN A 58 24.91 3.07 -9.06
N LEU A 59 24.82 3.94 -8.05
CA LEU A 59 25.78 5.02 -7.81
C LEU A 59 27.19 4.45 -7.58
N GLN A 60 27.29 3.35 -6.84
CA GLN A 60 28.54 2.64 -6.63
C GLN A 60 29.14 2.09 -7.93
N LEU A 61 28.32 1.48 -8.79
CA LEU A 61 28.80 0.96 -10.08
C LEU A 61 29.28 2.08 -11.00
N GLN A 62 28.59 3.21 -11.03
CA GLN A 62 29.01 4.39 -11.81
C GLN A 62 30.33 4.98 -11.28
N ALA A 63 30.46 5.14 -9.96
CA ALA A 63 31.71 5.62 -9.36
C ALA A 63 32.90 4.70 -9.74
N LEU A 64 32.71 3.38 -9.66
CA LEU A 64 33.73 2.41 -10.05
C LEU A 64 34.13 2.51 -11.54
N ALA A 65 33.17 2.77 -12.43
CA ALA A 65 33.44 2.97 -13.84
C ALA A 65 34.27 4.24 -14.09
N ILE A 66 33.98 5.34 -13.39
CA ILE A 66 34.78 6.57 -13.46
C ILE A 66 36.20 6.32 -12.92
N GLU A 67 36.33 5.68 -11.75
CA GLU A 67 37.61 5.28 -11.17
C GLU A 67 38.44 4.43 -12.15
N THR A 68 37.81 3.48 -12.84
CA THR A 68 38.48 2.61 -13.82
C THR A 68 39.04 3.42 -14.99
N VAL A 69 38.27 4.38 -15.53
CA VAL A 69 38.73 5.25 -16.62
C VAL A 69 39.94 6.07 -16.18
N VAL A 70 39.88 6.62 -14.97
CA VAL A 70 40.99 7.40 -14.42
C VAL A 70 42.22 6.52 -14.18
N PHE A 71 42.06 5.36 -13.56
CA PHE A 71 43.18 4.45 -13.28
C PHE A 71 43.85 3.97 -14.57
N SER A 72 43.06 3.75 -15.63
CA SER A 72 43.57 3.48 -16.96
C SER A 72 44.39 4.65 -17.51
N GLY A 73 43.83 5.87 -17.49
CA GLY A 73 44.55 7.08 -17.90
C GLY A 73 45.83 7.30 -17.08
N LYS A 74 45.81 6.94 -15.81
CA LYS A 74 46.95 7.00 -14.91
C LYS A 74 48.08 6.07 -15.32
N SER A 75 47.72 4.82 -15.57
CA SER A 75 48.66 3.81 -16.04
C SER A 75 49.28 4.19 -17.38
N GLN A 76 48.48 4.75 -18.30
CA GLN A 76 48.95 5.25 -19.59
C GLN A 76 49.94 6.42 -19.43
N LEU A 77 49.64 7.41 -18.58
CA LEU A 77 50.54 8.52 -18.30
C LEU A 77 51.86 8.06 -17.66
N GLN A 78 51.80 7.12 -16.72
CA GLN A 78 52.99 6.52 -16.14
C GLN A 78 53.84 5.81 -17.20
N PHE A 79 53.23 5.01 -18.07
CA PHE A 79 53.93 4.35 -19.18
C PHE A 79 54.65 5.35 -20.09
N LEU A 80 53.95 6.42 -20.50
CA LEU A 80 54.54 7.48 -21.33
C LEU A 80 55.67 8.22 -20.62
N ARG A 81 55.54 8.48 -19.30
CA ARG A 81 56.61 9.07 -18.50
C ARG A 81 57.86 8.19 -18.55
N HIS A 82 57.74 6.88 -18.34
CA HIS A 82 58.88 5.96 -18.39
C HIS A 82 59.56 5.96 -19.77
N ILE A 83 58.78 6.03 -20.85
CA ILE A 83 59.33 6.19 -22.20
C ILE A 83 60.10 7.51 -22.31
N ALA A 84 59.49 8.62 -21.89
CA ALA A 84 60.10 9.94 -21.99
C ALA A 84 61.42 10.05 -21.19
N GLU A 85 61.43 9.59 -19.94
CA GLU A 85 62.62 9.60 -19.08
C GLU A 85 63.74 8.71 -19.64
N ARG A 86 63.40 7.53 -20.16
CA ARG A 86 64.39 6.64 -20.79
C ARG A 86 64.99 7.26 -22.05
N LEU A 87 64.17 7.87 -22.90
CA LEU A 87 64.65 8.57 -24.11
C LEU A 87 65.55 9.76 -23.75
N LEU A 88 65.23 10.49 -22.69
CA LEU A 88 66.10 11.58 -22.20
C LEU A 88 67.44 11.04 -21.72
N ILE A 89 67.48 9.92 -21.00
CA ILE A 89 68.74 9.28 -20.58
C ILE A 89 69.56 8.83 -21.80
N GLU A 90 68.94 8.17 -22.77
CA GLU A 90 69.61 7.70 -23.99
C GLU A 90 70.17 8.89 -24.81
N ALA A 91 69.37 9.94 -25.01
CA ALA A 91 69.78 11.16 -25.70
C ALA A 91 70.88 11.93 -24.94
N HIS A 92 70.87 11.88 -23.60
CA HIS A 92 71.89 12.49 -22.75
C HIS A 92 73.23 11.77 -22.86
N VAL A 93 73.22 10.43 -22.86
CA VAL A 93 74.43 9.58 -22.89
C VAL A 93 75.04 9.46 -24.30
N GLN A 94 74.24 9.54 -25.37
CA GLN A 94 74.71 9.41 -26.76
C GLN A 94 74.42 10.65 -27.63
N PRO A 95 75.28 11.69 -27.60
CA PRO A 95 75.08 12.92 -28.37
C PRO A 95 75.06 12.74 -29.89
N ALA A 96 75.64 11.66 -30.43
CA ALA A 96 75.66 11.38 -31.86
C ALA A 96 74.25 11.12 -32.45
N MET A 97 73.28 10.71 -31.62
CA MET A 97 71.88 10.56 -32.01
C MET A 97 71.18 11.91 -32.20
N ARG A 98 71.83 13.03 -31.85
CA ARG A 98 71.21 14.37 -31.86
C ARG A 98 71.23 15.08 -33.21
N GLY A 99 72.08 14.65 -34.15
CA GLY A 99 72.30 15.29 -35.44
C GLY A 99 71.23 15.03 -36.51
N HIS A 100 69.94 15.07 -36.15
CA HIS A 100 68.86 14.88 -37.13
C HIS A 100 68.60 16.20 -37.88
N GLU A 101 68.57 16.15 -39.23
CA GLU A 101 68.45 17.35 -40.08
C GLU A 101 67.20 18.19 -39.74
N ALA A 102 66.10 17.55 -39.36
CA ALA A 102 64.85 18.20 -38.94
C ALA A 102 64.97 19.00 -37.62
N VAL A 103 65.84 18.58 -36.70
CA VAL A 103 66.10 19.32 -35.45
C VAL A 103 66.96 20.54 -35.73
N LEU A 104 68.00 20.37 -36.54
CA LEU A 104 68.90 21.45 -36.94
C LEU A 104 68.18 22.53 -37.76
N SER A 105 67.21 22.16 -38.60
CA SER A 105 66.40 23.12 -39.37
C SER A 105 65.42 23.87 -38.47
N ALA A 106 64.78 23.19 -37.51
CA ALA A 106 63.88 23.82 -36.54
C ALA A 106 64.61 24.87 -35.68
N LEU A 107 65.83 24.56 -35.21
CA LEU A 107 66.65 25.47 -34.41
C LEU A 107 67.00 26.79 -35.13
N ARG A 108 67.06 26.81 -36.48
CA ARG A 108 67.29 28.03 -37.25
C ARG A 108 66.11 29.01 -37.18
N ASN A 109 64.91 28.50 -36.93
CA ASN A 109 63.67 29.28 -36.90
C ASN A 109 63.26 29.72 -35.48
N ARG A 110 64.08 29.46 -34.45
CA ARG A 110 63.76 29.70 -33.03
C ARG A 110 63.37 31.13 -32.63
N GLN A 111 63.68 32.10 -33.49
CA GLN A 111 63.36 33.51 -33.30
C GLN A 111 61.97 33.89 -33.82
N GLN A 112 61.32 33.01 -34.59
CA GLN A 112 59.95 33.22 -35.03
C GLN A 112 58.98 33.12 -33.85
N PRO A 113 57.89 33.90 -33.81
CA PRO A 113 56.91 33.88 -32.72
C PRO A 113 56.41 32.47 -32.37
N LEU A 114 56.15 31.68 -33.41
CA LEU A 114 55.82 30.27 -33.38
C LEU A 114 56.72 29.54 -34.38
N TRP A 115 57.34 28.46 -33.95
CA TRP A 115 58.17 27.58 -34.78
C TRP A 115 57.94 26.12 -34.35
N GLY A 116 58.51 25.17 -35.07
CA GLY A 116 58.27 23.76 -34.78
C GLY A 116 59.15 22.82 -35.58
N LEU A 117 59.00 21.52 -35.32
CA LEU A 117 59.69 20.48 -36.05
C LEU A 117 58.82 19.95 -37.19
N THR A 118 59.40 19.79 -38.38
CA THR A 118 58.70 19.20 -39.52
C THR A 118 58.49 17.71 -39.26
N VAL A 119 57.25 17.32 -38.95
CA VAL A 119 56.84 15.94 -38.72
C VAL A 119 55.88 15.46 -39.82
N PRO A 120 55.80 14.14 -40.10
CA PRO A 120 54.75 13.56 -40.93
C PRO A 120 53.35 13.99 -40.50
N LYS A 121 52.40 14.07 -41.44
CA LYS A 121 51.00 14.43 -41.14
C LYS A 121 50.27 13.43 -40.23
N SER A 122 50.78 12.20 -40.13
CA SER A 122 50.27 11.16 -39.22
C SER A 122 50.63 11.43 -37.75
N ASP A 123 51.66 12.24 -37.52
CA ASP A 123 52.26 12.44 -36.22
C ASP A 123 51.68 13.71 -35.57
N ALA A 124 51.74 13.82 -34.24
CA ALA A 124 51.27 15.00 -33.54
C ALA A 124 52.20 16.20 -33.80
N PRO A 125 51.69 17.40 -34.10
CA PRO A 125 52.55 18.54 -34.39
C PRO A 125 53.43 18.90 -33.19
N VAL A 126 54.71 19.16 -33.46
CA VAL A 126 55.68 19.66 -32.49
C VAL A 126 55.83 21.16 -32.68
N LEU A 127 55.29 21.92 -31.75
CA LEU A 127 55.24 23.38 -31.81
C LEU A 127 56.01 23.98 -30.64
N ALA A 128 56.60 25.15 -30.84
CA ALA A 128 57.37 25.87 -29.84
C ALA A 128 57.18 27.37 -30.01
N ILE A 129 57.16 28.09 -28.89
CA ILE A 129 57.14 29.56 -28.90
C ILE A 129 58.56 30.11 -29.07
N SER A 130 58.69 31.39 -29.44
CA SER A 130 60.02 32.04 -29.61
C SER A 130 60.88 32.02 -28.34
N ASP A 131 62.21 32.19 -28.51
CA ASP A 131 63.14 32.37 -27.39
C ASP A 131 62.76 33.58 -26.51
N ALA A 132 62.32 34.68 -27.14
CA ALA A 132 61.87 35.88 -26.44
C ALA A 132 60.61 35.64 -25.60
N ALA A 133 59.65 34.87 -26.14
CA ALA A 133 58.43 34.51 -25.41
C ALA A 133 58.71 33.58 -24.23
N VAL A 134 59.66 32.65 -24.33
CA VAL A 134 60.05 31.81 -23.17
C VAL A 134 60.72 32.63 -22.08
N ALA A 135 61.57 33.60 -22.44
CA ALA A 135 62.21 34.47 -21.45
C ALA A 135 61.19 35.32 -20.65
N ASP A 136 60.02 35.60 -21.22
CA ASP A 136 58.93 36.33 -20.55
C ASP A 136 58.10 35.45 -19.59
N ILE A 137 58.14 34.12 -19.76
CA ILE A 137 57.35 33.20 -18.95
C ILE A 137 58.23 32.63 -17.82
N HIS A 138 58.05 33.17 -16.62
CA HIS A 138 58.75 32.70 -15.42
C HIS A 138 58.49 31.20 -15.17
N GLY A 139 59.55 30.41 -15.02
CA GLY A 139 59.50 28.96 -14.81
C GLY A 139 59.90 28.14 -16.04
N LEU A 140 59.87 28.72 -17.24
CA LEU A 140 60.43 28.12 -18.44
C LEU A 140 61.91 28.52 -18.61
N SER A 141 62.69 27.67 -19.27
CA SER A 141 64.13 27.89 -19.48
C SER A 141 64.55 27.46 -20.88
N ARG A 142 65.35 28.30 -21.54
CA ARG A 142 65.88 28.03 -22.89
C ARG A 142 67.37 27.75 -22.88
N ASP A 143 67.77 26.71 -22.15
CA ASP A 143 69.16 26.21 -22.21
C ASP A 143 69.42 25.49 -23.54
N PRO A 144 70.48 25.84 -24.30
CA PRO A 144 70.73 25.27 -25.62
C PRO A 144 70.90 23.75 -25.65
N GLN A 145 71.53 23.16 -24.61
CA GLN A 145 71.75 21.72 -24.54
C GLN A 145 70.44 20.99 -24.19
N GLN A 146 69.66 21.53 -23.25
CA GLN A 146 68.35 21.00 -22.89
C GLN A 146 67.36 21.10 -24.06
N LEU A 147 67.40 22.21 -24.82
CA LEU A 147 66.50 22.43 -25.96
C LEU A 147 66.67 21.35 -27.04
N GLU A 148 67.91 20.96 -27.35
CA GLU A 148 68.17 19.91 -28.32
C GLU A 148 67.63 18.56 -27.82
N GLU A 149 67.91 18.20 -26.56
CA GLU A 149 67.38 17.00 -25.92
C GLU A 149 65.84 16.97 -25.88
N ASP A 150 65.20 18.09 -25.57
CA ASP A 150 63.74 18.22 -25.54
C ASP A 150 63.12 18.13 -26.95
N LEU A 151 63.79 18.65 -27.99
CA LEU A 151 63.34 18.51 -29.38
C LEU A 151 63.40 17.05 -29.85
N HIS A 152 64.44 16.31 -29.45
CA HIS A 152 64.52 14.87 -29.74
C HIS A 152 63.41 14.09 -29.05
N LEU A 153 63.19 14.35 -27.75
CA LEU A 153 62.08 13.76 -27.01
C LEU A 153 60.74 14.11 -27.68
N SER A 154 60.52 15.38 -28.02
CA SER A 154 59.27 15.86 -28.63
C SER A 154 58.99 15.21 -29.98
N ARG A 155 60.02 14.94 -30.79
CA ARG A 155 59.88 14.20 -32.05
C ARG A 155 59.43 12.76 -31.83
N VAL A 156 59.95 12.08 -30.81
CA VAL A 156 59.49 10.71 -30.51
C VAL A 156 58.10 10.72 -29.90
N MET A 157 57.80 11.66 -28.97
CA MET A 157 56.46 11.83 -28.42
C MET A 157 55.42 12.15 -29.50
N SER A 158 55.82 12.92 -30.52
CA SER A 158 54.99 13.20 -31.70
C SER A 158 54.49 11.94 -32.41
N GLN A 159 55.26 10.85 -32.40
CA GLN A 159 54.88 9.55 -32.94
C GLN A 159 54.12 8.70 -31.94
N VAL A 160 54.58 8.67 -30.68
CA VAL A 160 54.02 7.80 -29.63
C VAL A 160 52.60 8.23 -29.25
N LEU A 161 52.33 9.54 -29.15
CA LEU A 161 51.04 10.04 -28.69
C LEU A 161 49.89 9.62 -29.64
N PRO A 162 49.92 9.87 -30.96
CA PRO A 162 48.90 9.34 -31.85
C PRO A 162 48.83 7.81 -31.82
N ALA A 163 49.96 7.10 -31.82
CA ALA A 163 49.97 5.63 -31.87
C ALA A 163 49.31 4.97 -30.66
N GLN A 164 49.43 5.56 -29.47
CA GLN A 164 48.82 5.04 -28.23
C GLN A 164 47.34 5.42 -28.09
N PHE A 165 46.92 6.54 -28.67
CA PHE A 165 45.63 7.15 -28.39
C PHE A 165 44.71 7.31 -29.61
N GLN A 166 45.13 6.82 -30.78
CA GLN A 166 44.32 6.83 -31.99
C GLN A 166 43.11 5.91 -31.82
N GLY A 167 41.91 6.46 -32.02
CA GLY A 167 40.66 5.71 -31.90
C GLY A 167 40.14 5.55 -30.47
N GLU A 168 40.81 6.14 -29.47
CA GLU A 168 40.29 6.21 -28.10
C GLU A 168 39.05 7.12 -28.05
N PRO A 169 37.83 6.57 -27.88
CA PRO A 169 36.60 7.37 -27.87
C PRO A 169 36.56 8.33 -26.68
N ASN A 170 37.29 7.98 -25.62
CA ASN A 170 37.38 8.74 -24.38
C ASN A 170 38.47 9.81 -24.41
N LEU A 171 39.32 9.85 -25.44
CA LEU A 171 40.37 10.85 -25.58
C LEU A 171 39.82 12.24 -25.86
N ALA A 172 40.23 13.23 -25.07
CA ALA A 172 40.01 14.62 -25.45
C ALA A 172 41.28 15.33 -25.87
N ARG A 173 42.37 15.22 -25.08
CA ARG A 173 43.70 15.61 -25.54
C ARG A 173 44.78 15.06 -24.62
N ILE A 174 45.85 14.51 -25.19
CA ILE A 174 47.11 14.26 -24.50
C ILE A 174 48.14 15.28 -24.96
N MET A 175 48.92 15.82 -24.04
CA MET A 175 49.93 16.84 -24.30
C MET A 175 51.23 16.49 -23.59
N PHE A 176 52.35 16.74 -24.25
CA PHE A 176 53.66 16.84 -23.63
C PHE A 176 54.09 18.31 -23.68
N LEU A 177 54.32 18.90 -22.51
CA LEU A 177 54.80 20.28 -22.35
C LEU A 177 56.22 20.24 -21.81
N ALA A 178 57.19 20.73 -22.56
CA ALA A 178 58.58 20.84 -22.11
C ALA A 178 58.81 22.19 -21.42
N ASN A 179 59.71 22.21 -20.44
CA ASN A 179 60.14 23.43 -19.75
C ASN A 179 60.88 24.39 -20.69
N SER A 180 61.37 23.88 -21.81
CA SER A 180 61.88 24.70 -22.91
C SER A 180 60.79 25.42 -23.70
N GLY A 181 59.49 25.21 -23.43
CA GLY A 181 58.42 25.87 -24.19
C GLY A 181 58.07 25.17 -25.51
N ILE A 182 58.37 23.87 -25.61
CA ILE A 182 57.92 22.98 -26.68
C ILE A 182 56.63 22.29 -26.24
N VAL A 183 55.69 22.14 -27.17
CA VAL A 183 54.38 21.52 -26.98
C VAL A 183 54.16 20.47 -28.06
N VAL A 184 53.81 19.26 -27.63
CA VAL A 184 53.33 18.18 -28.51
C VAL A 184 51.94 17.81 -28.05
N ALA A 185 50.94 17.89 -28.91
CA ALA A 185 49.54 17.65 -28.52
C ALA A 185 48.79 16.79 -29.54
N TYR A 186 48.02 15.82 -29.03
CA TYR A 186 47.13 14.97 -29.82
C TYR A 186 45.73 14.90 -29.17
N PRO A 187 44.66 15.36 -29.85
CA PRO A 187 44.64 16.05 -31.15
C PRO A 187 45.35 17.42 -31.10
N ALA A 188 45.76 17.91 -32.27
CA ALA A 188 46.51 19.15 -32.43
C ALA A 188 45.84 20.36 -31.75
N LEU A 189 46.66 21.24 -31.18
CA LEU A 189 46.25 22.53 -30.63
C LEU A 189 46.16 23.59 -31.72
N ARG A 190 45.34 24.61 -31.49
CA ARG A 190 45.37 25.85 -32.30
C ARG A 190 46.51 26.73 -31.82
N ASP A 191 47.16 27.43 -32.74
CA ASP A 191 48.32 28.28 -32.46
C ASP A 191 48.06 29.31 -31.35
N GLU A 192 46.86 29.90 -31.32
CA GLU A 192 46.43 30.89 -30.32
C GLU A 192 46.37 30.34 -28.88
N GLN A 193 46.28 29.01 -28.72
CA GLN A 193 46.16 28.36 -27.41
C GLN A 193 47.52 28.04 -26.79
N LEU A 194 48.61 28.04 -27.57
CA LEU A 194 49.91 27.54 -27.12
C LEU A 194 50.51 28.33 -25.95
N GLU A 195 50.60 29.65 -26.10
CA GLU A 195 51.20 30.52 -25.09
C GLU A 195 50.37 30.55 -23.78
N PRO A 196 49.02 30.68 -23.80
CA PRO A 196 48.20 30.57 -22.60
C PRO A 196 48.38 29.25 -21.84
N ILE A 197 48.51 28.12 -22.55
CA ILE A 197 48.74 26.81 -21.95
C ILE A 197 50.10 26.77 -21.25
N LEU A 198 51.16 27.24 -21.91
CA LEU A 198 52.50 27.28 -21.36
C LEU A 198 52.60 28.20 -20.12
N ARG A 199 51.94 29.37 -20.14
CA ARG A 199 51.87 30.25 -18.96
C ARG A 199 51.17 29.58 -17.77
N LYS A 200 50.07 28.87 -18.03
CA LYS A 200 49.36 28.10 -16.99
C LYS A 200 50.21 26.94 -16.46
N PHE A 201 50.90 26.23 -17.35
CA PHE A 201 51.81 25.15 -16.97
C PHE A 201 52.96 25.66 -16.10
N ALA A 202 53.60 26.77 -16.48
CA ALA A 202 54.70 27.37 -15.72
C ALA A 202 54.30 27.90 -14.33
N SER A 203 53.04 28.28 -14.17
CA SER A 203 52.46 28.70 -12.88
C SER A 203 51.76 27.57 -12.11
N SER A 204 51.73 26.36 -12.67
CA SER A 204 51.09 25.22 -12.01
C SER A 204 51.95 24.68 -10.86
N PRO A 205 51.35 24.08 -9.81
CA PRO A 205 52.12 23.48 -8.73
C PRO A 205 52.96 22.26 -9.18
N LEU A 206 52.71 21.73 -10.39
CA LEU A 206 53.52 20.68 -11.00
C LEU A 206 55.00 21.04 -11.09
N MET A 207 55.31 22.32 -11.25
CA MET A 207 56.68 22.85 -11.30
C MET A 207 57.43 22.76 -9.97
N SER A 208 56.70 22.56 -8.86
CA SER A 208 57.25 22.52 -7.51
C SER A 208 57.26 21.12 -6.88
N LEU A 209 56.85 20.09 -7.64
CA LEU A 209 56.76 18.71 -7.12
C LEU A 209 58.14 18.15 -6.79
N ASN A 210 58.23 17.45 -5.65
CA ASN A 210 59.47 16.85 -5.19
C ASN A 210 59.58 15.39 -5.64
N ARG A 211 60.66 15.04 -6.35
CA ARG A 211 60.94 13.67 -6.82
C ARG A 211 61.09 12.65 -5.68
N ALA A 212 61.35 13.08 -4.44
CA ALA A 212 61.51 12.20 -3.28
C ALA A 212 60.20 11.60 -2.77
N ASN A 213 59.05 12.22 -3.06
CA ASN A 213 57.74 11.77 -2.61
C ASN A 213 57.04 11.04 -3.76
N ALA A 214 56.77 9.74 -3.57
CA ALA A 214 56.06 8.93 -4.57
C ALA A 214 54.60 9.41 -4.79
N GLU A 215 53.99 10.01 -3.76
CA GLU A 215 52.65 10.62 -3.81
C GLU A 215 52.64 11.95 -4.58
N ASP A 216 53.71 12.75 -4.53
CA ASP A 216 53.87 13.99 -5.32
C ASP A 216 54.11 13.70 -6.82
N LEU A 217 54.55 12.48 -7.14
CA LEU A 217 54.71 11.97 -8.51
C LEU A 217 53.41 11.38 -9.07
N ASP A 218 52.38 11.30 -8.22
CA ASP A 218 51.07 10.78 -8.52
C ASP A 218 50.23 11.85 -9.23
N ILE A 219 49.18 11.39 -9.90
CA ILE A 219 48.43 12.24 -10.80
C ILE A 219 47.66 13.29 -10.02
N ALA A 220 48.12 14.53 -10.13
CA ALA A 220 47.47 15.67 -9.53
C ALA A 220 46.23 16.04 -10.33
N PHE A 221 45.08 16.04 -9.66
CA PHE A 221 43.81 16.55 -10.16
C PHE A 221 43.76 18.05 -9.95
N TYR A 222 43.78 18.80 -11.05
CA TYR A 222 43.42 20.22 -11.00
C TYR A 222 42.12 20.40 -11.78
N PRO A 223 40.96 20.58 -11.10
CA PRO A 223 39.86 21.25 -11.76
C PRO A 223 40.35 22.66 -12.05
N MET A 224 40.74 22.93 -13.30
CA MET A 224 41.09 24.30 -13.70
C MET A 224 39.78 25.01 -14.03
N PRO A 225 39.27 25.93 -13.19
CA PRO A 225 38.13 26.74 -13.56
C PRO A 225 38.47 27.52 -14.83
N GLY A 226 37.58 27.40 -15.82
CA GLY A 226 37.80 27.89 -17.17
C GLY A 226 37.97 29.41 -17.21
N THR A 227 39.18 29.86 -17.54
CA THR A 227 39.42 31.20 -18.12
C THR A 227 40.54 31.21 -19.18
N ASN A 228 40.75 30.09 -19.89
CA ASN A 228 41.21 30.01 -21.30
C ASN A 228 41.93 28.68 -21.62
N LEU A 229 41.12 27.69 -21.98
CA LEU A 229 41.44 26.59 -22.91
C LEU A 229 40.15 26.09 -23.64
N GLY A 230 39.01 26.72 -23.32
CA GLY A 230 37.63 26.35 -23.57
C GLY A 230 36.82 26.95 -22.42
N THR A 231 35.57 27.35 -22.63
CA THR A 231 34.71 28.01 -21.62
C THR A 231 34.22 27.08 -20.50
N MET A 232 34.60 25.81 -20.53
CA MET A 232 34.09 24.76 -19.63
C MET A 232 35.20 24.27 -18.69
N PRO A 233 34.87 23.68 -17.52
CA PRO A 233 35.86 23.05 -16.65
C PRO A 233 36.58 21.90 -17.37
N HIS A 234 37.80 21.59 -16.94
CA HIS A 234 38.58 20.46 -17.45
C HIS A 234 39.14 19.68 -16.26
N VAL A 235 39.17 18.35 -16.38
CA VAL A 235 39.85 17.46 -15.44
C VAL A 235 41.18 17.09 -16.06
N LEU A 236 42.26 17.64 -15.49
CA LEU A 236 43.62 17.42 -15.96
C LEU A 236 44.28 16.34 -15.11
N LEU A 237 44.63 15.22 -15.74
CA LEU A 237 45.54 14.24 -15.17
C LEU A 237 46.95 14.60 -15.66
N SER A 238 47.92 14.76 -14.76
CA SER A 238 49.25 15.18 -15.15
C SER A 238 50.35 14.41 -14.42
N THR A 239 51.49 14.24 -15.08
CA THR A 239 52.68 13.66 -14.45
C THR A 239 53.96 14.36 -14.93
N PRO A 240 54.85 14.79 -14.02
CA PRO A 240 56.11 15.43 -14.37
C PRO A 240 57.11 14.42 -14.97
N VAL A 241 57.98 14.89 -15.87
CA VAL A 241 59.05 14.10 -16.50
C VAL A 241 60.40 14.65 -16.03
N TYR A 242 61.28 13.79 -15.52
CA TYR A 242 62.58 14.21 -14.96
C TYR A 242 63.78 13.64 -15.71
N LEU A 243 64.88 14.39 -15.68
CA LEU A 243 66.23 13.89 -15.96
C LEU A 243 67.15 14.31 -14.82
N ASN A 244 67.80 13.35 -14.14
CA ASN A 244 68.74 13.62 -13.04
C ASN A 244 68.21 14.59 -11.97
N ALA A 245 66.94 14.42 -11.56
CA ALA A 245 66.23 15.28 -10.59
C ALA A 245 65.91 16.71 -11.06
N VAL A 246 66.14 17.04 -12.33
CA VAL A 246 65.67 18.26 -12.97
C VAL A 246 64.40 17.96 -13.76
N MET A 247 63.32 18.72 -13.50
CA MET A 247 62.08 18.60 -14.26
C MET A 247 62.32 19.10 -15.69
N ARG A 248 61.94 18.29 -16.68
CA ARG A 248 62.08 18.58 -18.11
C ARG A 248 60.78 18.99 -18.76
N GLY A 249 59.67 18.57 -18.17
CA GLY A 249 58.34 18.86 -18.68
C GLY A 249 57.28 18.08 -17.91
N ALA A 250 56.07 18.06 -18.45
CA ALA A 250 54.99 17.22 -17.94
C ALA A 250 54.16 16.64 -19.09
N LEU A 251 53.64 15.45 -18.85
CA LEU A 251 52.59 14.85 -19.65
C LEU A 251 51.25 15.22 -19.02
N ILE A 252 50.31 15.71 -19.82
CA ILE A 252 48.99 16.16 -19.38
C ILE A 252 47.92 15.48 -20.23
N TYR A 253 47.08 14.68 -19.60
CA TYR A 253 45.89 14.09 -20.17
C TYR A 253 44.68 14.93 -19.74
N ASP A 254 44.11 15.65 -20.69
CA ASP A 254 42.98 16.53 -20.52
C ASP A 254 41.67 15.77 -20.81
N VAL A 255 40.79 15.73 -19.81
CA VAL A 255 39.41 15.23 -19.93
C VAL A 255 38.46 16.43 -19.83
N PRO A 256 37.66 16.74 -20.86
CA PRO A 256 36.77 17.88 -20.85
C PRO A 256 35.59 17.53 -19.96
N GLN A 257 35.10 18.52 -19.24
CA GLN A 257 33.91 18.36 -18.43
C GLN A 257 32.70 17.85 -19.25
N THR A 258 32.61 18.20 -20.54
CA THR A 258 31.52 17.74 -21.41
C THR A 258 31.46 16.22 -21.57
N LYS A 259 32.60 15.53 -21.52
CA LYS A 259 32.63 14.06 -21.56
C LYS A 259 32.09 13.47 -20.27
N LEU A 260 32.56 13.96 -19.12
CA LEU A 260 32.07 13.54 -17.81
C LEU A 260 30.57 13.81 -17.67
N GLN A 261 30.11 14.98 -18.08
CA GLN A 261 28.68 15.31 -18.12
C GLN A 261 27.90 14.40 -19.07
N SER A 262 28.40 14.14 -20.28
CA SER A 262 27.72 13.23 -21.22
C SER A 262 27.59 11.82 -20.66
N TYR A 263 28.63 11.33 -19.97
CA TYR A 263 28.60 10.05 -19.29
C TYR A 263 27.57 10.02 -18.17
N LEU A 264 27.57 11.01 -17.28
CA LEU A 264 26.57 11.13 -16.20
C LEU A 264 25.15 11.24 -16.78
N TYR A 265 24.93 12.11 -17.77
CA TYR A 265 23.62 12.28 -18.41
C TYR A 265 23.09 10.99 -19.05
N GLN A 266 23.95 10.19 -19.69
CA GLN A 266 23.53 8.94 -20.35
C GLN A 266 23.31 7.77 -19.39
N THR A 267 23.93 7.79 -18.21
CA THR A 267 23.90 6.69 -17.25
C THR A 267 22.97 6.93 -16.07
N THR A 268 22.56 8.18 -15.84
CA THR A 268 21.65 8.58 -14.74
C THR A 268 20.19 8.39 -15.15
N GLY A 269 19.35 7.94 -14.21
CA GLY A 269 17.91 7.85 -14.43
C GLY A 269 17.26 9.23 -14.61
N ASN A 270 16.13 9.30 -15.31
CA ASN A 270 15.40 10.57 -15.51
C ASN A 270 14.85 11.19 -14.21
N ASP A 271 14.74 10.39 -13.15
CA ASP A 271 14.24 10.76 -11.82
C ASP A 271 15.37 10.86 -10.77
N GLU A 272 16.61 11.01 -11.25
CA GLU A 272 17.83 11.12 -10.45
C GLU A 272 18.66 12.30 -10.91
N GLN A 273 19.42 12.89 -9.99
CA GLN A 273 20.33 13.99 -10.28
C GLN A 273 21.71 13.67 -9.74
N HIS A 274 22.59 13.25 -10.63
CA HIS A 274 23.97 12.94 -10.28
C HIS A 274 24.85 14.17 -10.42
N ALA A 275 25.72 14.39 -9.45
CA ALA A 275 26.69 15.48 -9.45
C ALA A 275 28.06 14.98 -8.99
N LEU A 276 29.09 15.37 -9.72
CA LEU A 276 30.49 15.14 -9.38
C LEU A 276 31.06 16.44 -8.81
N ILE A 277 31.51 16.41 -7.57
CA ILE A 277 32.02 17.58 -6.84
C ILE A 277 33.44 17.35 -6.34
N ASP A 278 34.21 18.41 -6.18
CA ASP A 278 35.53 18.35 -5.53
C ASP A 278 35.44 18.52 -4.00
N ASN A 279 36.59 18.41 -3.33
CA ASN A 279 36.72 18.58 -1.87
C ASN A 279 36.41 20.00 -1.38
N GLU A 280 36.44 21.01 -2.26
CA GLU A 280 36.03 22.40 -2.01
C GLU A 280 34.51 22.60 -2.22
N GLY A 281 33.85 21.61 -2.84
CA GLY A 281 32.42 21.62 -3.15
C GLY A 281 32.07 22.35 -4.44
N ASN A 282 33.03 22.57 -5.33
CA ASN A 282 32.76 23.06 -6.67
C ASN A 282 32.19 21.94 -7.54
N LEU A 283 31.25 22.30 -8.42
CA LEU A 283 30.65 21.34 -9.35
C LEU A 283 31.59 21.07 -10.52
N VAL A 284 32.04 19.82 -10.65
CA VAL A 284 32.87 19.37 -11.77
C VAL A 284 32.00 18.94 -12.94
N ALA A 285 30.97 18.12 -12.70
CA ALA A 285 30.02 17.68 -13.73
C ALA A 285 28.66 17.34 -13.12
N SER A 286 27.58 17.43 -13.89
CA SER A 286 26.25 16.97 -13.48
C SER A 286 25.58 16.14 -14.56
N SER A 287 24.54 15.39 -14.18
CA SER A 287 23.62 14.71 -15.10
C SER A 287 22.59 15.67 -15.71
N ASP A 288 22.70 16.99 -15.51
CA ASP A 288 21.80 17.95 -16.16
C ASP A 288 22.12 18.08 -17.65
N GLN A 289 21.10 18.41 -18.46
CA GLN A 289 21.29 18.70 -19.89
C GLN A 289 22.20 19.91 -20.14
N VAL A 290 22.21 20.87 -19.23
CA VAL A 290 22.99 22.10 -19.33
C VAL A 290 23.82 22.24 -18.06
N PHE A 291 25.15 22.32 -18.22
CA PHE A 291 26.03 22.63 -17.10
C PHE A 291 25.78 24.04 -16.59
N LYS A 292 25.50 24.15 -15.29
CA LYS A 292 25.45 25.43 -14.58
C LYS A 292 26.18 25.26 -13.27
N SER A 293 27.35 25.89 -13.16
CA SER A 293 28.03 25.99 -11.87
C SER A 293 27.28 26.99 -10.99
N PRO A 294 26.83 26.60 -9.79
CA PRO A 294 26.22 27.54 -8.85
C PRO A 294 27.24 28.59 -8.39
N GLU A 295 26.76 29.77 -7.97
CA GLU A 295 27.59 30.77 -7.30
C GLU A 295 27.88 30.29 -5.87
N GLY A 296 29.06 29.69 -5.66
CA GLY A 296 29.47 29.10 -4.39
C GLY A 296 29.39 27.56 -4.38
N SER A 297 29.41 26.97 -3.20
CA SER A 297 29.42 25.51 -3.05
C SER A 297 28.15 24.88 -3.63
N TRP A 298 28.31 23.82 -4.42
CA TRP A 298 27.21 23.03 -4.97
C TRP A 298 26.21 22.58 -3.90
N LEU A 299 26.69 22.30 -2.69
CA LEU A 299 25.83 21.87 -1.58
C LEU A 299 24.74 22.91 -1.25
N SER A 300 24.99 24.20 -1.49
CA SER A 300 24.03 25.29 -1.28
C SER A 300 22.96 25.38 -2.37
N SER A 301 23.20 24.75 -3.53
CA SER A 301 22.25 24.69 -4.65
C SER A 301 21.23 23.56 -4.51
N LEU A 302 21.46 22.61 -3.59
CA LEU A 302 20.52 21.54 -3.31
C LEU A 302 19.24 22.11 -2.67
N PRO A 303 18.06 21.58 -3.06
CA PRO A 303 16.81 21.94 -2.39
C PRO A 303 16.91 21.62 -0.89
N ASP A 304 16.73 22.65 -0.06
CA ASP A 304 16.73 22.55 1.40
C ASP A 304 18.03 21.99 2.00
N ALA A 305 19.18 22.49 1.52
CA ALA A 305 20.49 22.21 2.08
C ALA A 305 20.48 22.41 3.60
N ASN A 306 20.59 21.31 4.35
CA ASN A 306 20.59 21.35 5.80
C ASN A 306 21.83 22.13 6.26
N PRO A 307 21.71 23.19 7.09
CA PRO A 307 22.85 23.99 7.53
C PRO A 307 23.89 23.20 8.36
N ARG A 308 23.57 21.96 8.76
CA ARG A 308 24.49 21.04 9.44
C ARG A 308 25.28 20.13 8.50
N LEU A 309 24.95 20.09 7.22
CA LEU A 309 25.61 19.26 6.23
C LEU A 309 26.87 20.01 5.75
N SER A 310 28.03 19.44 6.05
CA SER A 310 29.32 20.03 5.70
C SER A 310 30.11 19.06 4.83
N LEU A 311 30.75 19.55 3.77
CA LEU A 311 31.59 18.75 2.87
C LEU A 311 32.63 17.89 3.60
N PRO A 312 33.34 18.37 4.65
CA PRO A 312 34.28 17.51 5.38
C PRO A 312 33.64 16.30 6.05
N MET A 313 32.36 16.36 6.43
CA MET A 313 31.66 15.19 6.98
C MET A 313 31.28 14.16 5.90
N LEU A 314 31.10 14.61 4.66
CA LEU A 314 30.77 13.76 3.52
C LEU A 314 32.00 12.95 3.08
N PHE A 315 33.15 13.62 2.92
CA PHE A 315 34.44 13.00 2.59
C PHE A 315 35.04 12.15 3.74
N GLN A 316 34.47 12.19 4.96
CA GLN A 316 34.90 11.29 6.05
C GLN A 316 34.19 9.93 6.04
N ARG A 317 33.10 9.79 5.27
CA ARG A 317 32.21 8.62 5.35
C ARG A 317 32.35 7.63 4.20
N ASP A 318 33.24 7.88 3.24
CA ASP A 318 33.45 7.15 1.97
C ASP A 318 32.20 7.03 1.09
N HIS A 319 31.05 6.60 1.63
CA HIS A 319 29.76 6.52 0.96
C HIS A 319 28.60 6.57 1.98
N GLY A 320 27.39 6.77 1.48
CA GLY A 320 26.17 6.52 2.24
C GLY A 320 24.99 7.36 1.80
N THR A 321 23.89 7.21 2.54
CA THR A 321 22.63 7.90 2.29
C THR A 321 22.25 8.80 3.46
N ILE A 322 22.00 10.09 3.19
CA ILE A 322 21.49 11.07 4.17
C ILE A 322 20.07 11.47 3.80
N LYS A 323 19.18 11.47 4.79
CA LYS A 323 17.82 11.98 4.64
C LYS A 323 17.80 13.50 4.78
N LEU A 324 17.26 14.19 3.77
CA LEU A 324 16.98 15.62 3.75
C LEU A 324 15.49 15.88 4.05
N GLU A 325 15.08 17.14 4.18
CA GLU A 325 13.66 17.49 4.43
C GLU A 325 12.75 17.02 3.29
N ASN A 326 13.18 17.27 2.05
CA ASN A 326 12.39 17.00 0.83
C ASN A 326 12.98 15.91 -0.08
N GLY A 327 13.93 15.11 0.43
CA GLY A 327 14.57 14.06 -0.37
C GLY A 327 15.62 13.25 0.36
N TYR A 328 16.45 12.55 -0.42
CA TYR A 328 17.60 11.79 0.04
C TYR A 328 18.81 12.20 -0.79
N LEU A 329 19.95 12.35 -0.12
CA LEU A 329 21.25 12.57 -0.75
C LEU A 329 22.08 11.32 -0.56
N GLN A 330 22.39 10.62 -1.64
CA GLN A 330 23.36 9.55 -1.65
C GLN A 330 24.70 10.10 -2.12
N PHE A 331 25.78 9.55 -1.60
CA PHE A 331 27.12 9.97 -1.96
C PHE A 331 28.10 8.82 -1.93
N ARG A 332 29.15 8.96 -2.74
CA ARG A 332 30.31 8.08 -2.74
C ARG A 332 31.54 8.87 -3.20
N GLU A 333 32.60 8.81 -2.40
CA GLU A 333 33.93 9.29 -2.74
C GLU A 333 34.58 8.36 -3.77
N LEU A 334 35.29 8.97 -4.73
CA LEU A 334 36.07 8.23 -5.73
C LEU A 334 37.46 7.95 -5.17
N GLN A 335 37.88 6.69 -5.18
CA GLN A 335 39.19 6.36 -4.63
C GLN A 335 40.33 6.85 -5.54
N GLY A 336 41.29 7.58 -4.95
CA GLY A 336 42.48 8.08 -5.65
C GLY A 336 42.25 9.34 -6.48
N ILE A 337 41.09 9.97 -6.32
CA ILE A 337 40.67 11.18 -7.02
C ILE A 337 39.81 11.92 -6.01
N ASP A 338 40.26 13.03 -5.43
CA ASP A 338 39.55 13.77 -4.36
C ASP A 338 38.23 14.43 -4.84
N LEU A 339 37.35 13.60 -5.38
CA LEU A 339 36.07 13.90 -5.98
C LEU A 339 35.02 12.99 -5.35
N MET A 340 33.80 13.50 -5.31
CA MET A 340 32.66 12.80 -4.78
C MET A 340 31.54 12.75 -5.81
N LEU A 341 31.02 11.55 -6.06
CA LEU A 341 29.80 11.35 -6.83
C LEU A 341 28.61 11.38 -5.88
N THR A 342 27.63 12.20 -6.20
CA THR A 342 26.42 12.39 -5.40
C THR A 342 25.19 12.09 -6.23
N ASN A 343 24.10 11.69 -5.58
CA ASN A 343 22.78 11.50 -6.18
C ASN A 343 21.73 12.15 -5.28
N TYR A 344 21.02 13.14 -5.80
CA TYR A 344 19.86 13.73 -5.14
C TYR A 344 18.56 13.09 -5.65
N ILE A 345 17.79 12.55 -4.71
CA ILE A 345 16.51 11.88 -4.98
C ILE A 345 15.40 12.65 -4.26
N SER A 346 14.46 13.22 -5.01
CA SER A 346 13.33 13.92 -4.42
C SER A 346 12.36 12.95 -3.73
N ALA A 347 11.73 13.40 -2.64
CA ALA A 347 10.74 12.59 -1.94
C ALA A 347 9.50 12.29 -2.80
N THR A 348 9.20 13.11 -3.81
CA THR A 348 8.10 12.90 -4.76
C THR A 348 8.44 11.81 -5.77
N ASP A 349 9.66 11.82 -6.30
CA ASP A 349 10.11 10.85 -7.29
C ASP A 349 10.28 9.47 -6.65
N LEU A 350 10.84 9.41 -5.44
CA LEU A 350 10.91 8.17 -4.68
C LEU A 350 9.51 7.59 -4.41
N ARG A 351 8.54 8.44 -4.04
CA ARG A 351 7.14 8.00 -3.87
C ARG A 351 6.54 7.49 -5.17
N ALA A 352 6.83 8.13 -6.30
CA ALA A 352 6.35 7.70 -7.61
C ALA A 352 7.00 6.39 -8.07
N ALA A 353 8.29 6.19 -7.79
CA ALA A 353 9.01 4.93 -8.05
C ALA A 353 8.42 3.78 -7.22
N VAL A 354 8.25 3.97 -5.91
CA VAL A 354 7.62 2.97 -5.03
C VAL A 354 6.19 2.67 -5.48
N ASN A 355 5.40 3.70 -5.82
CA ASN A 355 4.02 3.50 -6.27
C ASN A 355 3.91 2.72 -7.59
N ARG A 356 4.90 2.84 -8.49
CA ARG A 356 4.96 2.03 -9.72
C ARG A 356 5.22 0.56 -9.43
N GLN A 357 5.89 0.24 -8.34
CA GLN A 357 6.14 -1.15 -7.89
C GLN A 357 4.99 -1.72 -7.04
N ILE A 358 4.00 -0.92 -6.63
CA ILE A 358 2.82 -1.44 -5.92
C ILE A 358 1.98 -2.25 -6.92
N ASP A 359 2.08 -3.57 -6.82
CA ASP A 359 1.41 -4.52 -7.71
C ASP A 359 -0.12 -4.41 -7.67
N ILE A 360 -0.75 -4.68 -8.83
CA ILE A 360 -2.21 -4.85 -8.98
C ILE A 360 -2.76 -5.90 -8.01
N LEU A 361 -1.96 -6.91 -7.67
CA LEU A 361 -2.30 -7.93 -6.67
C LEU A 361 -2.66 -7.33 -5.31
N PHE A 362 -1.96 -6.26 -4.91
CA PHE A 362 -2.21 -5.58 -3.64
C PHE A 362 -3.60 -4.94 -3.61
N TYR A 363 -3.97 -4.20 -4.66
CA TYR A 363 -5.33 -3.66 -4.82
C TYR A 363 -6.38 -4.77 -4.96
N GLY A 364 -6.02 -5.88 -5.60
CA GLY A 364 -6.87 -7.06 -5.77
C GLY A 364 -7.29 -7.69 -4.43
N VAL A 365 -6.39 -7.77 -3.44
CA VAL A 365 -6.71 -8.30 -2.10
C VAL A 365 -7.73 -7.42 -1.38
N TRP A 366 -7.57 -6.09 -1.43
CA TRP A 366 -8.50 -5.16 -0.81
C TRP A 366 -9.87 -5.19 -1.47
N LEU A 367 -9.92 -5.25 -2.80
CA LEU A 367 -11.14 -5.41 -3.57
C LEU A 367 -11.85 -6.73 -3.23
N LEU A 368 -11.10 -7.84 -3.14
CA LEU A 368 -11.62 -9.15 -2.77
C LEU A 368 -12.18 -9.16 -1.35
N LEU A 369 -11.49 -8.57 -0.37
CA LEU A 369 -11.97 -8.44 1.01
C LEU A 369 -13.28 -7.63 1.08
N ALA A 370 -13.36 -6.54 0.34
CA ALA A 370 -14.58 -5.72 0.26
C ALA A 370 -15.75 -6.51 -0.37
N LEU A 371 -15.49 -7.25 -1.45
CA LEU A 371 -16.49 -8.08 -2.12
C LEU A 371 -16.96 -9.23 -1.21
N LEU A 372 -16.04 -9.89 -0.50
CA LEU A 372 -16.34 -10.94 0.48
C LEU A 372 -17.19 -10.39 1.63
N MET A 373 -16.90 -9.18 2.12
CA MET A 373 -17.70 -8.51 3.14
C MET A 373 -19.14 -8.23 2.64
N ILE A 374 -19.28 -7.70 1.42
CA ILE A 374 -20.60 -7.41 0.84
C ILE A 374 -21.40 -8.72 0.66
N LEU A 375 -20.75 -9.77 0.13
CA LEU A 375 -21.37 -11.07 -0.10
C LEU A 375 -21.81 -11.73 1.22
N THR A 376 -20.96 -11.72 2.24
CA THR A 376 -21.29 -12.28 3.55
C THR A 376 -22.43 -11.52 4.23
N LEU A 377 -22.44 -10.19 4.15
CA LEU A 377 -23.56 -9.37 4.65
C LEU A 377 -24.87 -9.68 3.91
N TYR A 378 -24.82 -9.85 2.59
CA TYR A 378 -25.98 -10.24 1.79
C TYR A 378 -26.53 -11.61 2.19
N ILE A 379 -25.67 -12.61 2.35
CA ILE A 379 -26.05 -13.97 2.77
C ILE A 379 -26.69 -13.94 4.16
N VAL A 380 -26.06 -13.25 5.12
CA VAL A 380 -26.58 -13.16 6.50
C VAL A 380 -27.95 -12.49 6.52
N ASP A 381 -28.17 -11.42 5.76
CA ASP A 381 -29.48 -10.75 5.68
C ASP A 381 -30.56 -11.63 5.04
N ARG A 382 -30.22 -12.32 3.95
CA ARG A 382 -31.12 -13.29 3.28
C ARG A 382 -31.52 -14.43 4.21
N LEU A 383 -30.54 -15.05 4.89
CA LEU A 383 -30.79 -16.17 5.80
C LEU A 383 -31.62 -15.73 7.02
N PHE A 384 -31.31 -14.58 7.60
CA PHE A 384 -32.03 -14.08 8.76
C PHE A 384 -33.50 -13.75 8.43
N LYS A 385 -33.76 -13.10 7.28
CA LYS A 385 -35.12 -12.85 6.79
C LYS A 385 -35.89 -14.16 6.53
N GLY A 386 -35.23 -15.17 5.99
CA GLY A 386 -35.83 -16.50 5.78
C GLY A 386 -36.25 -17.16 7.09
N GLN A 387 -35.35 -17.18 8.09
CA GLN A 387 -35.62 -17.73 9.42
C GLN A 387 -36.79 -17.04 10.12
N LEU A 388 -36.85 -15.70 10.06
CA LEU A 388 -37.94 -14.95 10.66
C LEU A 388 -39.30 -15.27 10.03
N ARG A 389 -39.36 -15.44 8.70
CA ARG A 389 -40.61 -15.81 7.99
C ARG A 389 -41.09 -17.20 8.40
N LEU A 390 -40.18 -18.17 8.42
CA LEU A 390 -40.52 -19.56 8.78
C LEU A 390 -41.00 -19.65 10.23
N ASN A 391 -40.31 -18.97 11.16
CA ASN A 391 -40.70 -18.96 12.57
C ASN A 391 -42.10 -18.34 12.76
N ARG A 392 -42.42 -17.28 12.00
CA ARG A 392 -43.75 -16.66 12.00
C ARG A 392 -44.83 -17.61 11.49
N GLN A 393 -44.58 -18.30 10.37
CA GLN A 393 -45.53 -19.28 9.82
C GLN A 393 -45.78 -20.45 10.79
N LEU A 394 -44.73 -20.97 11.44
CA LEU A 394 -44.86 -22.02 12.45
C LEU A 394 -45.68 -21.56 13.66
N ARG A 395 -45.51 -20.30 14.09
CA ARG A 395 -46.32 -19.72 15.17
C ARG A 395 -47.79 -19.60 14.75
N GLU A 396 -48.06 -19.13 13.53
CA GLU A 396 -49.43 -18.95 13.03
C GLU A 396 -50.20 -20.29 12.90
N MET A 397 -49.54 -21.37 12.47
CA MET A 397 -50.15 -22.71 12.42
C MET A 397 -50.49 -23.29 13.81
N GLY A 398 -49.78 -22.85 14.86
CA GLY A 398 -50.00 -23.32 16.23
C GLY A 398 -51.16 -22.66 16.98
N LEU A 399 -51.95 -21.81 16.32
CA LEU A 399 -52.99 -20.97 16.94
C LEU A 399 -54.44 -21.39 16.62
N VAL A 400 -54.62 -22.40 15.77
CA VAL A 400 -55.94 -22.90 15.34
C VAL A 400 -56.10 -24.35 15.80
N ASP A 401 -57.33 -24.76 16.12
CA ASP A 401 -57.69 -26.15 16.41
C ASP A 401 -57.87 -26.95 15.10
N GLY A 402 -57.24 -28.13 15.02
CA GLY A 402 -57.21 -28.94 13.81
C GLY A 402 -58.57 -29.50 13.36
N LEU A 403 -59.50 -29.74 14.30
CA LEU A 403 -60.80 -30.37 14.01
C LEU A 403 -61.86 -29.34 13.62
N THR A 404 -61.93 -28.23 14.37
CA THR A 404 -62.99 -27.21 14.27
C THR A 404 -62.59 -25.98 13.48
N GLN A 405 -61.28 -25.79 13.22
CA GLN A 405 -60.71 -24.58 12.64
C GLN A 405 -60.98 -23.29 13.44
N LEU A 406 -61.44 -23.42 14.69
CA LEU A 406 -61.56 -22.31 15.63
C LEU A 406 -60.21 -21.96 16.24
N ALA A 407 -60.14 -20.83 16.93
CA ALA A 407 -58.95 -20.51 17.72
C ALA A 407 -58.73 -21.58 18.79
N ASN A 408 -57.48 -21.86 19.13
CA ASN A 408 -57.16 -22.74 20.26
C ASN A 408 -56.85 -21.92 21.53
N ARG A 409 -56.69 -22.61 22.66
CA ARG A 409 -56.36 -21.97 23.94
C ARG A 409 -55.12 -21.06 23.89
N ARG A 410 -54.11 -21.36 23.07
CA ARG A 410 -52.91 -20.49 22.93
C ARG A 410 -53.25 -19.17 22.23
N ARG A 411 -54.16 -19.21 21.24
CA ARG A 411 -54.64 -18.00 20.56
C ARG A 411 -55.48 -17.12 21.48
N LEU A 412 -56.31 -17.72 22.33
CA LEU A 412 -57.04 -16.98 23.38
C LEU A 412 -56.09 -16.19 24.29
N GLN A 413 -55.04 -16.85 24.80
CA GLN A 413 -54.03 -16.20 25.64
C GLN A 413 -53.31 -15.06 24.92
N SER A 414 -52.91 -15.28 23.66
CA SER A 414 -52.26 -14.27 22.82
C SER A 414 -53.16 -13.05 22.55
N ASP A 415 -54.41 -13.29 22.14
CA ASP A 415 -55.32 -12.23 21.74
C ASP A 415 -55.87 -11.45 22.94
N PHE A 416 -56.04 -12.10 24.10
CA PHE A 416 -56.46 -11.41 25.32
C PHE A 416 -55.42 -10.37 25.79
N GLY A 417 -54.13 -10.71 25.75
CA GLY A 417 -53.06 -9.77 26.09
C GLY A 417 -53.05 -8.54 25.17
N GLY A 418 -53.26 -8.74 23.87
CA GLY A 418 -53.40 -7.65 22.91
C GLY A 418 -54.70 -6.87 23.04
N LEU A 419 -55.78 -7.53 23.47
CA LEU A 419 -57.08 -6.92 23.71
C LEU A 419 -57.03 -5.95 24.90
N LEU A 420 -56.43 -6.37 26.04
CA LEU A 420 -56.28 -5.50 27.22
C LEU A 420 -55.53 -4.20 26.93
N GLN A 421 -54.52 -4.23 26.06
CA GLN A 421 -53.80 -3.02 25.66
C GLN A 421 -54.61 -2.05 24.80
N ARG A 422 -55.69 -2.52 24.17
CA ARG A 422 -56.53 -1.75 23.24
C ARG A 422 -57.83 -1.26 23.86
N LEU A 423 -58.29 -1.94 24.92
CA LEU A 423 -59.51 -1.58 25.63
C LEU A 423 -59.32 -0.31 26.45
N ARG A 424 -60.37 0.51 26.52
CA ARG A 424 -60.43 1.64 27.46
C ARG A 424 -60.86 1.15 28.86
N ASP A 425 -60.61 1.97 29.87
CA ASP A 425 -60.88 1.66 31.28
C ASP A 425 -62.37 1.41 31.62
N ASP A 426 -63.30 1.68 30.71
CA ASP A 426 -64.74 1.46 30.91
C ASP A 426 -65.38 0.41 29.97
N GLN A 427 -64.64 -0.16 29.01
CA GLN A 427 -65.22 -1.15 28.09
C GLN A 427 -65.37 -2.56 28.71
N PRO A 428 -66.58 -3.15 28.72
CA PRO A 428 -66.81 -4.46 29.31
C PRO A 428 -66.27 -5.58 28.40
N VAL A 429 -65.78 -6.66 29.01
CA VAL A 429 -65.31 -7.85 28.31
C VAL A 429 -65.97 -9.05 28.95
N ALA A 430 -66.78 -9.77 28.18
CA ALA A 430 -67.42 -10.99 28.63
C ALA A 430 -66.71 -12.22 28.08
N LEU A 431 -66.81 -13.32 28.82
CA LEU A 431 -66.33 -14.63 28.41
C LEU A 431 -67.36 -15.69 28.76
N TRP A 432 -67.59 -16.62 27.84
CA TRP A 432 -68.34 -17.84 28.12
C TRP A 432 -67.40 -19.01 28.24
N MET A 433 -67.68 -19.89 29.19
CA MET A 433 -67.26 -21.27 29.14
C MET A 433 -68.47 -22.14 28.85
N LEU A 434 -68.36 -23.00 27.85
CA LEU A 434 -69.43 -23.86 27.35
C LEU A 434 -68.93 -25.30 27.29
N ASP A 435 -69.82 -26.24 27.57
CA ASP A 435 -69.54 -27.67 27.43
C ASP A 435 -70.78 -28.44 26.96
N ILE A 436 -70.56 -29.48 26.15
CA ILE A 436 -71.62 -30.33 25.61
C ILE A 436 -72.13 -31.28 26.69
N ASP A 437 -73.41 -31.17 27.00
CA ASP A 437 -74.03 -32.00 28.03
C ASP A 437 -74.01 -33.48 27.64
N ARG A 438 -73.42 -34.30 28.52
CA ARG A 438 -73.34 -35.76 28.37
C ARG A 438 -72.60 -36.18 27.08
N PHE A 439 -71.60 -35.43 26.63
CA PHE A 439 -70.84 -35.76 25.41
C PHE A 439 -70.23 -37.18 25.43
N LYS A 440 -69.77 -37.66 26.59
CA LYS A 440 -69.33 -39.06 26.73
C LYS A 440 -70.41 -40.06 26.29
N ASN A 441 -71.67 -39.85 26.66
CA ASN A 441 -72.77 -40.71 26.22
C ASN A 441 -72.98 -40.64 24.70
N ILE A 442 -72.73 -39.48 24.09
CA ILE A 442 -72.78 -39.32 22.63
C ILE A 442 -71.69 -40.18 21.97
N ASN A 443 -70.45 -40.09 22.46
CA ASN A 443 -69.35 -40.93 21.98
C ASN A 443 -69.62 -42.43 22.19
N ASP A 444 -70.11 -42.80 23.36
CA ASP A 444 -70.37 -44.20 23.72
C ASP A 444 -71.53 -44.81 22.89
N THR A 445 -72.47 -43.98 22.43
CA THR A 445 -73.67 -44.44 21.70
C THR A 445 -73.51 -44.35 20.18
N TRP A 446 -72.90 -43.29 19.64
CA TRP A 446 -72.77 -43.05 18.20
C TRP A 446 -71.34 -43.19 17.67
N GLY A 447 -70.35 -43.35 18.55
CA GLY A 447 -68.93 -43.46 18.20
C GLY A 447 -68.20 -42.12 18.22
N HIS A 448 -66.87 -42.16 18.40
CA HIS A 448 -66.02 -40.97 18.48
C HIS A 448 -66.06 -40.11 17.21
N SER A 449 -66.14 -40.72 16.02
CA SER A 449 -66.23 -39.98 14.75
C SER A 449 -67.53 -39.17 14.65
N ALA A 450 -68.65 -39.70 15.14
CA ALA A 450 -69.90 -38.94 15.24
C ALA A 450 -69.83 -37.84 16.31
N GLY A 451 -69.10 -38.08 17.41
CA GLY A 451 -68.78 -37.05 18.39
C GLY A 451 -67.98 -35.87 17.81
N ASP A 452 -67.00 -36.15 16.94
CA ASP A 452 -66.25 -35.12 16.23
C ASP A 452 -67.16 -34.27 15.32
N GLU A 453 -68.14 -34.88 14.65
CA GLU A 453 -69.16 -34.15 13.86
C GLU A 453 -70.06 -33.29 14.76
N VAL A 454 -70.42 -33.76 15.95
CA VAL A 454 -71.16 -32.95 16.94
C VAL A 454 -70.34 -31.74 17.39
N ILE A 455 -69.03 -31.90 17.60
CA ILE A 455 -68.11 -30.81 17.93
C ILE A 455 -68.04 -29.80 16.78
N LYS A 456 -67.91 -30.25 15.53
CA LYS A 456 -67.92 -29.37 14.34
C LYS A 456 -69.24 -28.63 14.15
N HIS A 457 -70.36 -29.32 14.39
CA HIS A 457 -71.70 -28.75 14.33
C HIS A 457 -71.86 -27.63 15.35
N LEU A 458 -71.46 -27.88 16.60
CA LEU A 458 -71.47 -26.86 17.65
C LEU A 458 -70.51 -25.70 17.37
N ALA A 459 -69.32 -25.97 16.84
CA ALA A 459 -68.38 -24.94 16.42
C ALA A 459 -69.01 -23.99 15.38
N THR A 460 -69.75 -24.56 14.42
CA THR A 460 -70.48 -23.81 13.37
C THR A 460 -71.59 -22.96 13.97
N LEU A 461 -72.38 -23.51 14.92
CA LEU A 461 -73.41 -22.77 15.63
C LEU A 461 -72.84 -21.60 16.45
N CYS A 462 -71.74 -21.85 17.18
CA CYS A 462 -71.06 -20.79 17.94
C CYS A 462 -70.64 -19.66 17.00
N ARG A 463 -69.96 -19.98 15.90
CA ARG A 463 -69.46 -18.99 14.92
C ARG A 463 -70.58 -18.19 14.24
N ALA A 464 -71.73 -18.83 13.97
CA ALA A 464 -72.86 -18.18 13.32
C ALA A 464 -73.63 -17.22 14.25
N LEU A 465 -73.59 -17.45 15.57
CA LEU A 465 -74.38 -16.69 16.54
C LEU A 465 -73.61 -15.56 17.22
N VAL A 466 -72.28 -15.60 17.21
CA VAL A 466 -71.43 -14.52 17.74
C VAL A 466 -71.07 -13.50 16.65
N ARG A 467 -70.57 -12.32 17.04
CA ARG A 467 -70.15 -11.28 16.11
C ARG A 467 -68.80 -11.65 15.47
N PRO A 468 -68.45 -11.13 14.28
CA PRO A 468 -67.15 -11.38 13.66
C PRO A 468 -65.93 -10.96 14.50
N GLN A 469 -66.13 -10.01 15.42
CA GLN A 469 -65.10 -9.51 16.36
C GLN A 469 -64.91 -10.40 17.60
N ASP A 470 -65.85 -11.32 17.86
CA ASP A 470 -65.79 -12.23 19.01
C ASP A 470 -64.87 -13.42 18.68
N LEU A 471 -64.06 -13.81 19.65
CA LEU A 471 -63.11 -14.92 19.48
C LEU A 471 -63.71 -16.20 20.02
N VAL A 472 -64.18 -17.06 19.11
CA VAL A 472 -64.62 -18.42 19.43
C VAL A 472 -63.40 -19.35 19.47
N VAL A 473 -63.27 -20.08 20.58
CA VAL A 473 -62.12 -20.89 20.93
C VAL A 473 -62.57 -22.30 21.28
N ARG A 474 -61.94 -23.33 20.72
CA ARG A 474 -62.01 -24.68 21.30
C ARG A 474 -61.01 -24.74 22.45
N TYR A 475 -61.54 -24.74 23.68
CA TYR A 475 -60.74 -24.63 24.90
C TYR A 475 -60.17 -25.99 25.32
N GLY A 476 -60.96 -27.04 25.15
CA GLY A 476 -60.68 -28.43 25.50
C GLY A 476 -61.43 -29.40 24.57
N GLY A 477 -61.40 -30.71 24.88
CA GLY A 477 -61.97 -31.75 24.00
C GLY A 477 -63.40 -31.44 23.51
N GLU A 478 -64.33 -31.24 24.44
CA GLU A 478 -65.74 -30.87 24.21
C GLU A 478 -66.08 -29.47 24.74
N GLU A 479 -65.06 -28.72 25.17
CA GLU A 479 -65.20 -27.42 25.84
C GLU A 479 -64.91 -26.28 24.87
N PHE A 480 -65.80 -25.30 24.86
CA PHE A 480 -65.69 -24.10 24.04
C PHE A 480 -65.64 -22.86 24.92
N CYS A 481 -64.91 -21.88 24.46
CA CYS A 481 -64.82 -20.57 25.09
C CYS A 481 -65.13 -19.50 24.03
N VAL A 482 -65.85 -18.45 24.42
CA VAL A 482 -66.08 -17.29 23.56
C VAL A 482 -65.64 -16.04 24.31
N LEU A 483 -64.66 -15.32 23.77
CA LEU A 483 -64.25 -14.02 24.29
C LEU A 483 -64.95 -12.91 23.48
N MET A 484 -65.70 -12.06 24.16
CA MET A 484 -66.52 -11.00 23.57
C MET A 484 -66.06 -9.63 24.06
N PRO A 485 -65.25 -8.91 23.26
CA PRO A 485 -64.92 -7.51 23.53
C PRO A 485 -66.17 -6.62 23.50
N ASP A 486 -66.17 -5.56 24.30
CA ASP A 486 -67.22 -4.53 24.31
C ASP A 486 -68.63 -5.13 24.53
N THR A 487 -68.71 -6.09 25.46
CA THR A 487 -69.94 -6.84 25.74
C THR A 487 -70.14 -6.96 27.25
N THR A 488 -71.28 -6.48 27.73
CA THR A 488 -71.67 -6.55 29.16
C THR A 488 -72.06 -7.97 29.55
N LEU A 489 -72.07 -8.27 30.86
CA LEU A 489 -72.58 -9.55 31.37
C LEU A 489 -74.00 -9.87 30.87
N ALA A 490 -74.89 -8.86 30.80
CA ALA A 490 -76.28 -9.03 30.38
C ALA A 490 -76.39 -9.40 28.89
N ASP A 491 -75.69 -8.67 28.03
CA ASP A 491 -75.67 -8.94 26.59
C ASP A 491 -75.04 -10.30 26.29
N ALA A 492 -73.94 -10.62 26.98
CA ALA A 492 -73.30 -11.92 26.86
C ALA A 492 -74.25 -13.04 27.30
N THR A 493 -75.00 -12.86 28.38
CA THR A 493 -76.00 -13.85 28.83
C THR A 493 -77.09 -14.05 27.77
N LEU A 494 -77.56 -12.97 27.13
CA LEU A 494 -78.59 -13.06 26.09
C LEU A 494 -78.11 -13.89 24.89
N VAL A 495 -76.88 -13.66 24.42
CA VAL A 495 -76.35 -14.42 23.28
C VAL A 495 -76.02 -15.85 23.68
N ALA A 496 -75.59 -16.11 24.93
CA ALA A 496 -75.43 -17.47 25.47
C ALA A 496 -76.76 -18.23 25.47
N GLU A 497 -77.87 -17.59 25.91
CA GLU A 497 -79.19 -18.22 25.89
C GLU A 497 -79.69 -18.52 24.47
N ARG A 498 -79.36 -17.65 23.51
CA ARG A 498 -79.63 -17.90 22.09
C ARG A 498 -78.85 -19.11 21.58
N LEU A 499 -77.57 -19.23 21.92
CA LEU A 499 -76.74 -20.38 21.56
C LEU A 499 -77.27 -21.68 22.20
N ARG A 500 -77.62 -21.65 23.48
CA ARG A 500 -78.21 -22.78 24.19
C ARG A 500 -79.51 -23.24 23.52
N THR A 501 -80.42 -22.30 23.26
CA THR A 501 -81.71 -22.58 22.62
C THR A 501 -81.53 -23.11 21.19
N ALA A 502 -80.68 -22.47 20.40
CA ALA A 502 -80.37 -22.90 19.04
C ALA A 502 -79.76 -24.30 19.02
N THR A 503 -78.86 -24.61 19.96
CA THR A 503 -78.25 -25.93 20.08
C THR A 503 -79.29 -26.99 20.42
N ALA A 504 -80.14 -26.73 21.42
CA ALA A 504 -81.22 -27.65 21.83
C ALA A 504 -82.28 -27.88 20.74
N GLN A 505 -82.51 -26.89 19.87
CA GLN A 505 -83.43 -26.99 18.73
C GLN A 505 -82.77 -27.61 17.49
N SER A 506 -81.45 -27.49 17.37
CA SER A 506 -80.69 -28.05 16.26
C SER A 506 -80.62 -29.57 16.34
N VAL A 507 -80.48 -30.19 15.18
CA VAL A 507 -80.23 -31.62 15.04
C VAL A 507 -78.93 -31.77 14.27
N CYS A 508 -77.95 -32.45 14.86
CA CYS A 508 -76.74 -32.86 14.16
C CYS A 508 -77.05 -34.15 13.39
N VAL A 509 -76.75 -34.17 12.09
CA VAL A 509 -76.93 -35.35 11.24
C VAL A 509 -75.55 -35.79 10.76
N PRO A 510 -74.87 -36.71 11.48
CA PRO A 510 -73.55 -37.20 11.09
C PRO A 510 -73.63 -37.99 9.78
N GLU A 511 -72.53 -38.06 9.04
CA GLU A 511 -72.45 -38.92 7.86
C GLU A 511 -72.63 -40.39 8.25
N ALA A 512 -73.35 -41.16 7.44
CA ALA A 512 -73.66 -42.56 7.74
C ALA A 512 -72.42 -43.44 7.97
N SER A 513 -71.28 -43.07 7.36
CA SER A 513 -69.96 -43.71 7.51
C SER A 513 -69.30 -43.48 8.87
N THR A 514 -69.74 -42.47 9.63
CA THR A 514 -69.15 -42.08 10.92
C THR A 514 -69.85 -42.70 12.13
N LEU A 515 -70.98 -43.38 11.90
CA LEU A 515 -71.82 -43.96 12.94
C LEU A 515 -71.33 -45.34 13.37
N LEU A 516 -71.43 -45.61 14.68
CA LEU A 516 -71.23 -46.94 15.22
C LEU A 516 -72.35 -47.91 14.76
N ALA A 517 -71.98 -49.16 14.48
CA ALA A 517 -72.95 -50.20 14.14
C ALA A 517 -73.95 -50.41 15.29
N GLY A 518 -75.23 -50.13 15.04
CA GLY A 518 -76.29 -50.17 16.06
C GLY A 518 -76.73 -48.81 16.62
N ALA A 519 -76.29 -47.69 16.03
CA ALA A 519 -76.75 -46.36 16.41
C ALA A 519 -78.29 -46.25 16.32
N PRO A 520 -78.95 -45.65 17.33
CA PRO A 520 -80.41 -45.64 17.43
C PRO A 520 -81.09 -44.71 16.43
N SER A 521 -80.36 -43.72 15.89
CA SER A 521 -80.86 -42.71 14.96
C SER A 521 -79.72 -42.07 14.16
N LEU A 522 -80.06 -41.54 12.98
CA LEU A 522 -79.21 -40.65 12.17
C LEU A 522 -79.21 -39.19 12.67
N GLU A 523 -80.04 -38.90 13.67
CA GLU A 523 -80.21 -37.58 14.26
C GLU A 523 -79.68 -37.58 15.70
N ILE A 524 -78.71 -36.72 15.99
CA ILE A 524 -78.18 -36.48 17.33
C ILE A 524 -78.69 -35.13 17.83
N ARG A 525 -79.46 -35.17 18.92
CA ARG A 525 -79.87 -33.97 19.67
C ARG A 525 -78.92 -33.78 20.83
N LEU A 526 -78.43 -32.56 21.00
CA LEU A 526 -77.52 -32.20 22.08
C LEU A 526 -78.01 -30.94 22.79
N THR A 527 -77.61 -30.82 24.05
CA THR A 527 -77.76 -29.58 24.82
C THR A 527 -76.39 -29.14 25.29
N VAL A 528 -76.29 -27.87 25.67
CA VAL A 528 -75.06 -27.29 26.21
C VAL A 528 -75.37 -26.59 27.51
N SER A 529 -74.43 -26.67 28.44
CA SER A 529 -74.42 -25.83 29.64
C SER A 529 -73.42 -24.70 29.43
N ILE A 530 -73.74 -23.49 29.91
CA ILE A 530 -72.90 -22.30 29.69
C ILE A 530 -72.74 -21.52 31.00
N GLY A 531 -71.50 -21.19 31.34
CA GLY A 531 -71.17 -20.22 32.38
C GLY A 531 -70.68 -18.93 31.75
N VAL A 532 -71.22 -17.79 32.21
CA VAL A 532 -70.91 -16.45 31.68
C VAL A 532 -70.22 -15.65 32.76
N ALA A 533 -69.10 -15.02 32.44
CA ALA A 533 -68.41 -14.08 33.31
C ALA A 533 -68.05 -12.79 32.58
N GLU A 534 -67.89 -11.70 33.32
CA GLU A 534 -67.47 -10.40 32.81
C GLU A 534 -66.26 -9.89 33.60
N LEU A 535 -65.22 -9.45 32.88
CA LEU A 535 -63.93 -9.06 33.47
C LEU A 535 -64.06 -8.05 34.60
N ARG A 536 -64.82 -6.96 34.39
CA ARG A 536 -64.98 -5.90 35.41
C ARG A 536 -66.16 -6.16 36.31
N GLY A 537 -67.31 -6.57 35.76
CA GLY A 537 -68.50 -6.92 36.53
C GLY A 537 -68.26 -7.98 37.61
N ASP A 538 -67.34 -8.92 37.38
CA ASP A 538 -66.95 -9.96 38.33
C ASP A 538 -65.59 -9.71 39.02
N ASN A 539 -65.01 -8.50 38.90
CA ASN A 539 -63.73 -8.11 39.50
C ASN A 539 -62.55 -9.06 39.20
N CYS A 540 -62.47 -9.59 37.98
CA CYS A 540 -61.39 -10.48 37.55
C CYS A 540 -60.12 -9.69 37.18
N GLN A 541 -58.93 -10.14 37.61
CA GLN A 541 -57.66 -9.42 37.38
C GLN A 541 -56.98 -9.78 36.05
N GLY A 542 -57.50 -10.78 35.33
CA GLY A 542 -56.96 -11.21 34.05
C GLY A 542 -57.72 -12.39 33.44
N LEU A 543 -57.16 -12.96 32.37
CA LEU A 543 -57.80 -14.05 31.63
C LEU A 543 -58.05 -15.28 32.51
N GLU A 544 -57.10 -15.62 33.37
CA GLU A 544 -57.19 -16.83 34.21
C GLU A 544 -58.35 -16.73 35.20
N ASP A 545 -58.51 -15.58 35.88
CA ASP A 545 -59.62 -15.32 36.79
C ASP A 545 -60.97 -15.29 36.07
N LEU A 546 -61.01 -14.68 34.88
CA LEU A 546 -62.22 -14.59 34.05
C LEU A 546 -62.68 -15.98 33.58
N VAL A 547 -61.74 -16.80 33.13
CA VAL A 547 -61.99 -18.20 32.75
C VAL A 547 -62.42 -19.02 33.96
N ALA A 548 -61.77 -18.88 35.11
CA ALA A 548 -62.12 -19.62 36.33
C ALA A 548 -63.53 -19.28 36.83
N THR A 549 -63.94 -18.00 36.72
CA THR A 549 -65.29 -17.55 37.10
C THR A 549 -66.35 -18.12 36.15
N ALA A 550 -66.10 -18.07 34.84
CA ALA A 550 -66.99 -18.68 33.85
C ALA A 550 -67.11 -20.20 34.03
N ASP A 551 -66.00 -20.89 34.31
CA ASP A 551 -65.97 -22.33 34.54
C ASP A 551 -66.73 -22.74 35.81
N ARG A 552 -66.60 -21.98 36.90
CA ARG A 552 -67.39 -22.21 38.13
C ARG A 552 -68.89 -22.12 37.86
N ARG A 553 -69.33 -21.16 37.04
CA ARG A 553 -70.73 -20.99 36.64
C ARG A 553 -71.19 -22.08 35.69
N LEU A 554 -70.34 -22.53 34.77
CA LEU A 554 -70.60 -23.70 33.92
C LEU A 554 -70.81 -24.96 34.77
N TYR A 555 -69.98 -25.16 35.79
CA TYR A 555 -70.11 -26.26 36.71
C TYR A 555 -71.43 -26.21 37.50
N ALA A 556 -71.84 -25.02 37.97
CA ALA A 556 -73.15 -24.81 38.57
C ALA A 556 -74.28 -25.13 37.58
N ALA A 557 -74.14 -24.76 36.30
CA ALA A 557 -75.13 -25.07 35.26
C ALA A 557 -75.28 -26.58 35.07
N LYS A 558 -74.16 -27.32 35.07
CA LYS A 558 -74.17 -28.79 35.00
C LYS A 558 -74.82 -29.43 36.21
N LYS A 559 -74.61 -28.88 37.41
CA LYS A 559 -75.23 -29.37 38.66
C LYS A 559 -76.72 -29.07 38.76
N GLY A 560 -77.16 -27.90 38.28
CA GLY A 560 -78.55 -27.47 38.36
C GLY A 560 -79.48 -28.06 37.31
N GLY A 561 -79.11 -29.18 36.67
CA GLY A 561 -79.97 -29.87 35.70
C GLY A 561 -79.51 -29.84 34.24
N ARG A 562 -78.38 -29.17 33.93
CA ARG A 562 -77.84 -28.98 32.57
C ARG A 562 -78.76 -28.16 31.67
N ASN A 563 -78.36 -27.93 30.41
CA ASN A 563 -79.13 -27.16 29.44
C ASN A 563 -79.59 -25.79 29.99
N GLN A 564 -78.67 -25.05 30.59
CA GLN A 564 -78.95 -23.73 31.16
C GLN A 564 -77.73 -22.81 31.13
N VAL A 565 -77.98 -21.51 31.23
CA VAL A 565 -76.94 -20.48 31.36
C VAL A 565 -76.90 -19.96 32.79
N ILE A 566 -75.71 -19.88 33.37
CA ILE A 566 -75.50 -19.25 34.69
C ILE A 566 -74.55 -18.07 34.55
N ASN A 567 -74.98 -16.90 35.04
CA ASN A 567 -74.22 -15.65 34.99
C ASN A 567 -74.01 -15.01 36.37
N ARG A 568 -74.46 -15.65 37.46
CA ARG A 568 -74.28 -15.21 38.86
C ARG A 568 -74.09 -16.43 39.75
N ASP A 569 -73.35 -16.25 40.84
CA ASP A 569 -72.97 -17.31 41.79
C ASP A 569 -74.09 -17.63 42.79
#